data_AF-A0A814ERQ4-F1
#
_entry.id   AF-A0A814ERQ4-F1
#
_cell.length_a   1.000
_cell.length_b   1.000
_cell.length_c   1.000
_cell.angle_alpha   90.00
_cell.angle_beta   90.00
_cell.angle_gamma   90.00
#
_symmetry.space_group_name_H-M   'P 1'
#
loop_
_entity.id
_entity.type
_entity.pdbx_description
1 polymer ?
#
loop_
_entity_poly.entity_id
_entity_poly.type
_entity_poly.pdbx_seq_one_letter_code
_entity_poly.pdbx_strand_id
1 'polypeptide(L)'
;MKVSIKRGVLKVDVYGRAGQLSEAHSIIHLFEKTHPRAPVLYISLLAACRIHKNAKLALEIHDELMDSNISLTDDQRSAIVVLTANVYSSIGDHDRSLILRQNLYRNKIPKYSGVTWTEINGKMYEFYAQDIRHPQSKEIYEQLEILHEQLIKLGYQPNESVLTKNEINVEWSIYGHSERLAIAFNLISTPPGTTIYLTKNLRMCIDCHEVSKLIARLTQREIIARDKLRIHYFTKDGRCSCDDHF
;
A
#
# COMPACT_ATOMS: atom_id res chain seq x y z
N MET A 1 10.19 -32.16 -0.19
CA MET A 1 9.77 -31.21 -1.25
C MET A 1 9.94 -29.79 -0.72
N LYS A 2 10.90 -28.99 -1.23
CA LYS A 2 11.12 -27.61 -0.74
C LYS A 2 9.96 -26.73 -1.20
N VAL A 3 9.02 -26.43 -0.31
CA VAL A 3 7.91 -25.52 -0.62
C VAL A 3 8.44 -24.09 -0.61
N SER A 4 8.30 -23.37 -1.73
CA SER A 4 8.77 -21.99 -1.83
C SER A 4 7.97 -21.07 -0.91
N ILE A 5 8.66 -20.19 -0.16
CA ILE A 5 8.03 -19.16 0.68
C ILE A 5 7.01 -18.30 -0.10
N LYS A 6 7.25 -18.05 -1.39
CA LYS A 6 6.33 -17.32 -2.27
C LYS A 6 4.97 -18.02 -2.40
N ARG A 7 4.96 -19.36 -2.44
CA ARG A 7 3.72 -20.16 -2.44
C ARG A 7 3.00 -20.07 -1.10
N GLY A 8 3.75 -19.97 0.00
CA GLY A 8 3.19 -19.72 1.33
C GLY A 8 2.47 -18.38 1.39
N VAL A 9 3.12 -17.29 0.93
CA VAL A 9 2.52 -15.94 0.90
C VAL A 9 1.23 -15.92 0.08
N LEU A 10 1.23 -16.52 -1.12
CA LEU A 10 0.03 -16.59 -1.96
C LEU A 10 -1.11 -17.32 -1.24
N LYS A 11 -0.83 -18.44 -0.59
CA LYS A 11 -1.83 -19.20 0.15
C LYS A 11 -2.39 -18.39 1.32
N VAL A 12 -1.53 -17.76 2.12
CA VAL A 12 -1.97 -16.91 3.23
C VAL A 12 -2.83 -15.74 2.73
N ASP A 13 -2.45 -15.08 1.63
CA ASP A 13 -3.24 -14.00 1.02
C ASP A 13 -4.62 -14.50 0.55
N VAL A 14 -4.70 -15.64 -0.14
CA VAL A 14 -5.98 -16.20 -0.63
C VAL A 14 -6.93 -16.55 0.51
N TYR A 15 -6.48 -17.33 1.50
CA TYR A 15 -7.31 -17.73 2.64
C TYR A 15 -7.66 -16.51 3.51
N GLY A 16 -6.70 -15.61 3.71
CA GLY A 16 -6.91 -14.38 4.46
C GLY A 16 -7.98 -13.49 3.82
N ARG A 17 -7.95 -13.30 2.50
CA ARG A 17 -8.99 -12.55 1.77
C ARG A 17 -10.36 -13.21 1.87
N ALA A 18 -10.42 -14.54 1.85
CA ALA A 18 -11.65 -15.30 2.02
C ALA A 18 -12.25 -15.23 3.45
N GLY A 19 -11.58 -14.57 4.40
CA GLY A 19 -12.03 -14.50 5.81
C GLY A 19 -11.66 -15.74 6.62
N GLN A 20 -10.97 -16.70 6.01
CA GLN A 20 -10.48 -17.93 6.62
C GLN A 20 -9.15 -17.66 7.34
N LEU A 21 -9.20 -16.77 8.33
CA LEU A 21 -8.01 -16.29 9.05
C LEU A 21 -7.32 -17.40 9.84
N SER A 22 -8.09 -18.35 10.39
CA SER A 22 -7.57 -19.50 11.12
C SER A 22 -6.79 -20.45 10.22
N GLU A 23 -7.30 -20.70 9.02
CA GLU A 23 -6.64 -21.49 7.98
C GLU A 23 -5.40 -20.77 7.46
N ALA A 24 -5.51 -19.47 7.19
CA ALA A 24 -4.37 -18.65 6.80
C ALA A 24 -3.26 -18.68 7.84
N HIS A 25 -3.60 -18.62 9.14
CA HIS A 25 -2.63 -18.77 10.23
C HIS A 25 -2.04 -20.17 10.30
N SER A 26 -2.86 -21.21 10.16
CA SER A 26 -2.41 -22.61 10.12
C SER A 26 -1.43 -22.88 8.98
N ILE A 27 -1.59 -22.20 7.83
CA ILE A 27 -0.65 -22.29 6.72
C ILE A 27 0.72 -21.75 7.14
N ILE A 28 0.81 -20.69 7.95
CA ILE A 28 2.10 -20.18 8.45
C ILE A 28 2.82 -21.29 9.24
N HIS A 29 2.12 -21.98 10.14
CA HIS A 29 2.67 -23.09 10.92
C HIS A 29 3.20 -24.24 10.05
N LEU A 30 2.63 -24.48 8.87
CA LEU A 30 3.16 -25.49 7.93
C LEU A 30 4.53 -25.09 7.37
N PHE A 31 4.81 -23.80 7.25
CA PHE A 31 6.09 -23.29 6.74
C PHE A 31 7.16 -23.15 7.82
N GLU A 32 6.80 -23.12 9.10
CA GLU A 32 7.73 -22.93 10.24
C GLU A 32 8.92 -23.88 10.23
N LYS A 33 8.73 -25.15 9.86
CA LYS A 33 9.83 -26.12 9.79
C LYS A 33 10.90 -25.79 8.73
N THR A 34 10.53 -25.04 7.70
CA THR A 34 11.40 -24.75 6.54
C THR A 34 11.79 -23.28 6.42
N HIS A 35 10.94 -22.40 6.92
CA HIS A 35 11.08 -20.95 6.90
C HIS A 35 10.59 -20.44 8.27
N PRO A 36 11.33 -20.74 9.35
CA PRO A 36 10.90 -20.43 10.71
C PRO A 36 10.64 -18.94 10.84
N ARG A 37 9.44 -18.61 11.34
CA ARG A 37 8.99 -17.26 11.65
C ARG A 37 9.20 -16.27 10.51
N ALA A 38 8.92 -16.70 9.28
CA ALA A 38 9.14 -15.90 8.09
C ALA A 38 8.22 -14.65 8.08
N PRO A 39 8.75 -13.43 8.29
CA PRO A 39 7.92 -12.25 8.57
C PRO A 39 6.95 -11.92 7.44
N VAL A 40 7.31 -12.26 6.20
CA VAL A 40 6.48 -12.03 5.01
C VAL A 40 5.12 -12.75 5.06
N LEU A 41 5.04 -13.92 5.71
CA LEU A 41 3.78 -14.66 5.85
C LEU A 41 2.84 -13.96 6.82
N TYR A 42 3.35 -13.56 7.99
CA TYR A 42 2.59 -12.84 9.00
C TYR A 42 2.16 -11.45 8.52
N ILE A 43 3.03 -10.73 7.79
CA ILE A 43 2.68 -9.46 7.13
C ILE A 43 1.47 -9.64 6.19
N SER A 44 1.42 -10.75 5.44
CA SER A 44 0.26 -11.06 4.59
C SER A 44 -1.01 -11.31 5.41
N LEU A 45 -0.90 -12.00 6.54
CA LEU A 45 -2.02 -12.27 7.43
C LEU A 45 -2.52 -10.99 8.14
N LEU A 46 -1.63 -10.11 8.60
CA LEU A 46 -2.01 -8.81 9.19
C LEU A 46 -2.80 -7.95 8.20
N ALA A 47 -2.45 -7.98 6.92
CA ALA A 47 -3.20 -7.28 5.88
C ALA A 47 -4.64 -7.83 5.76
N ALA A 48 -4.84 -9.14 5.94
CA ALA A 48 -6.17 -9.76 5.97
C ALA A 48 -6.93 -9.43 7.26
N CYS A 49 -6.26 -9.41 8.42
CA CYS A 49 -6.87 -8.98 9.69
C CYS A 49 -7.49 -7.59 9.59
N ARG A 50 -6.88 -6.67 8.83
CA ARG A 50 -7.42 -5.32 8.61
C ARG A 50 -8.73 -5.35 7.84
N ILE A 51 -8.81 -6.17 6.79
CA ILE A 51 -10.01 -6.32 5.94
C ILE A 51 -11.16 -6.86 6.79
N HIS A 52 -10.88 -7.87 7.60
CA HIS A 52 -11.88 -8.57 8.43
C HIS A 52 -12.00 -7.99 9.85
N LYS A 53 -11.38 -6.84 10.11
CA LYS A 53 -11.44 -6.11 11.39
C LYS A 53 -11.07 -6.97 12.62
N ASN A 54 -10.20 -7.97 12.44
CA ASN A 54 -9.78 -8.87 13.51
C ASN A 54 -8.58 -8.32 14.28
N ALA A 55 -8.84 -7.37 15.19
CA ALA A 55 -7.80 -6.73 16.00
C ALA A 55 -7.13 -7.69 16.98
N LYS A 56 -7.86 -8.70 17.48
CA LYS A 56 -7.32 -9.70 18.41
C LYS A 56 -6.17 -10.48 17.76
N LEU A 57 -6.43 -11.10 16.61
CA LEU A 57 -5.41 -11.85 15.88
C LEU A 57 -4.24 -10.95 15.44
N ALA A 58 -4.53 -9.70 15.07
CA ALA A 58 -3.48 -8.75 14.70
C ALA A 58 -2.53 -8.41 15.86
N LEU A 59 -3.05 -8.34 17.08
CA LEU A 59 -2.23 -8.12 18.29
C LEU A 59 -1.45 -9.38 18.66
N GLU A 60 -2.07 -10.55 18.62
CA GLU A 60 -1.39 -11.83 18.88
C GLU A 60 -0.17 -12.00 17.96
N ILE A 61 -0.33 -11.74 16.65
CA ILE A 61 0.77 -11.79 15.68
C ILE A 61 1.82 -10.72 15.96
N HIS A 62 1.40 -9.50 16.32
CA HIS A 62 2.33 -8.42 16.65
C HIS A 62 3.22 -8.81 17.83
N ASP A 63 2.61 -9.26 18.92
CA ASP A 63 3.32 -9.60 20.15
C ASP A 63 4.22 -10.83 19.92
N GLU A 64 3.75 -11.85 19.20
CA GLU A 64 4.56 -13.02 18.83
C GLU A 64 5.85 -12.61 18.07
N LEU A 65 5.74 -11.69 17.11
CA LEU A 65 6.89 -11.27 16.28
C LEU A 65 7.81 -10.28 16.98
N MET A 66 7.29 -9.48 17.92
CA MET A 66 8.06 -8.48 18.64
C MET A 66 8.75 -9.03 19.89
N ASP A 67 8.14 -10.00 20.57
CA ASP A 67 8.70 -10.63 21.78
C ASP A 67 9.66 -11.79 21.45
N SER A 68 9.66 -12.27 20.21
CA SER A 68 10.55 -13.34 19.80
C SER A 68 11.93 -12.81 19.41
N ASN A 69 12.97 -13.61 19.65
CA ASN A 69 14.36 -13.35 19.19
C ASN A 69 14.49 -13.46 17.64
N ILE A 70 13.46 -13.11 16.87
CA ILE A 70 13.52 -13.04 15.41
C ILE A 70 14.38 -11.85 15.03
N SER A 71 15.35 -12.09 14.15
CA SER A 71 16.05 -11.02 13.46
C SER A 71 15.13 -10.40 12.40
N LEU A 72 14.38 -9.37 12.81
CA LEU A 72 13.63 -8.53 11.90
C LEU A 72 14.53 -7.39 11.40
N THR A 73 14.37 -7.00 10.13
CA THR A 73 14.88 -5.72 9.65
C THR A 73 14.01 -4.58 10.18
N ASP A 74 14.52 -3.36 10.16
CA ASP A 74 13.74 -2.19 10.58
C ASP A 74 12.50 -1.98 9.70
N ASP A 75 12.62 -2.25 8.40
CA ASP A 75 11.49 -2.27 7.47
C ASP A 75 10.41 -3.29 7.86
N GLN A 76 10.81 -4.48 8.30
CA GLN A 76 9.87 -5.52 8.73
C GLN A 76 9.19 -5.14 10.05
N ARG A 77 9.95 -4.68 11.05
CA ARG A 77 9.38 -4.18 12.32
C ARG A 77 8.39 -3.06 12.06
N SER A 78 8.79 -2.11 11.24
CA SER A 78 7.96 -0.97 10.89
C SER A 78 6.68 -1.38 10.14
N ALA A 79 6.78 -2.31 9.19
CA ALA A 79 5.61 -2.86 8.50
C ALA A 79 4.65 -3.58 9.46
N ILE A 80 5.15 -4.39 10.39
CA ILE A 80 4.33 -5.10 11.39
C ILE A 80 3.56 -4.10 12.25
N VAL A 81 4.25 -3.13 12.86
CA VAL A 81 3.61 -2.12 13.71
C VAL A 81 2.58 -1.29 12.94
N VAL A 82 2.93 -0.82 11.75
CA VAL A 82 2.01 -0.02 10.92
C VAL A 82 0.78 -0.83 10.52
N LEU A 83 0.94 -2.09 10.13
CA LEU A 83 -0.19 -2.95 9.76
C LEU A 83 -1.10 -3.23 10.96
N THR A 84 -0.54 -3.54 12.12
CA THR A 84 -1.34 -3.73 13.35
C THR A 84 -2.07 -2.43 13.74
N ALA A 85 -1.39 -1.28 13.69
CA ALA A 85 -2.02 0.01 13.92
C ALA A 85 -3.15 0.30 12.92
N ASN A 86 -2.99 -0.08 11.65
CA ASN A 86 -4.05 0.06 10.64
C ASN A 86 -5.28 -0.82 10.94
N VAL A 87 -5.12 -1.99 11.57
CA VAL A 87 -6.26 -2.81 12.03
C VAL A 87 -7.03 -2.09 13.13
N TYR A 88 -6.33 -1.50 14.11
CA TYR A 88 -6.98 -0.71 15.17
C TYR A 88 -7.68 0.53 14.61
N SER A 89 -7.06 1.23 13.65
CA SER A 89 -7.71 2.32 12.93
C SER A 89 -9.00 1.87 12.22
N SER A 90 -9.04 0.68 11.62
CA SER A 90 -10.21 0.20 10.85
C SER A 90 -11.41 -0.19 11.73
N ILE A 91 -11.20 -0.36 13.04
CA ILE A 91 -12.25 -0.56 14.04
C ILE A 91 -12.54 0.70 14.89
N GLY A 92 -11.91 1.83 14.56
CA GLY A 92 -12.11 3.10 15.27
C GLY A 92 -11.30 3.28 16.56
N ASP A 93 -10.43 2.32 16.91
CA ASP A 93 -9.53 2.42 18.08
C ASP A 93 -8.28 3.23 17.71
N HIS A 94 -8.47 4.55 17.64
CA HIS A 94 -7.43 5.49 17.24
C HIS A 94 -6.33 5.63 18.29
N ASP A 95 -6.68 5.53 19.57
CA ASP A 95 -5.73 5.65 20.68
C ASP A 95 -4.69 4.52 20.63
N ARG A 96 -5.13 3.28 20.44
CA ARG A 96 -4.20 2.16 20.31
C ARG A 96 -3.38 2.20 19.02
N SER A 97 -3.98 2.64 17.92
CA SER A 97 -3.25 2.89 16.66
C SER A 97 -2.13 3.92 16.87
N LEU A 98 -2.41 5.00 17.62
CA LEU A 98 -1.42 6.03 17.93
C LEU A 98 -0.30 5.48 18.83
N ILE A 99 -0.63 4.75 19.90
CA ILE A 99 0.35 4.15 20.81
C ILE A 99 1.31 3.23 20.05
N LEU A 100 0.79 2.35 19.20
CA LEU A 100 1.61 1.47 18.37
C LEU A 100 2.56 2.26 17.47
N ARG A 101 2.07 3.30 16.80
CA ARG A 101 2.92 4.15 15.93
C ARG A 101 3.98 4.92 16.73
N GLN A 102 3.65 5.41 17.92
CA GLN A 102 4.59 6.10 18.81
C GLN A 102 5.75 5.19 19.23
N ASN A 103 5.52 3.88 19.37
CA ASN A 103 6.57 2.93 19.67
C ASN A 103 7.64 2.85 18.57
N LEU A 104 7.31 3.09 17.29
CA LEU A 104 8.33 3.17 16.24
C LEU A 104 9.30 4.33 16.48
N TYR A 105 8.76 5.52 16.78
CA TYR A 105 9.57 6.71 17.05
C TYR A 105 10.44 6.53 18.29
N ARG A 106 9.88 6.01 19.38
CA ARG A 106 10.62 5.75 20.63
C ARG A 106 11.79 4.79 20.42
N ASN A 107 11.61 3.78 19.57
CA ASN A 107 12.64 2.79 19.26
C ASN A 107 13.55 3.20 18.08
N LYS A 108 13.42 4.43 17.56
CA LYS A 108 14.17 4.94 16.40
C LYS A 108 14.05 4.05 15.15
N ILE A 109 12.95 3.32 15.03
CA ILE A 109 12.68 2.49 13.87
C ILE A 109 12.10 3.40 12.78
N PRO A 110 12.76 3.55 11.62
CA PRO A 110 12.25 4.38 10.54
C PRO A 110 10.86 3.90 10.09
N LYS A 111 9.98 4.84 9.77
CA LYS A 111 8.68 4.52 9.18
C LYS A 111 8.91 3.89 7.80
N TYR A 112 8.42 2.68 7.60
CA TYR A 112 8.45 2.02 6.31
C TYR A 112 7.60 2.83 5.34
N SER A 113 8.27 3.59 4.48
CA SER A 113 7.64 4.57 3.64
C SER A 113 7.26 3.94 2.31
N GLY A 114 6.05 4.26 1.83
CA GLY A 114 5.62 3.85 0.50
C GLY A 114 6.36 4.65 -0.55
N VAL A 115 7.23 3.98 -1.31
CA VAL A 115 7.89 4.56 -2.49
C VAL A 115 7.23 4.00 -3.74
N THR A 116 6.95 4.91 -4.68
CA THR A 116 6.53 4.55 -6.03
C THR A 116 7.57 5.08 -7.00
N TRP A 117 7.94 4.30 -7.99
CA TRP A 117 8.89 4.71 -9.01
C TRP A 117 8.42 4.40 -10.42
N THR A 118 8.98 5.15 -11.37
CA THR A 118 8.69 5.08 -12.80
C THR A 118 9.99 5.21 -13.58
N GLU A 119 10.04 4.61 -14.76
CA GLU A 119 11.15 4.75 -15.69
C GLU A 119 10.69 5.54 -16.92
N ILE A 120 11.37 6.64 -17.22
CA ILE A 120 11.13 7.44 -18.43
C ILE A 120 12.48 7.67 -19.12
N ASN A 121 12.58 7.33 -20.40
CA ASN A 121 13.79 7.50 -21.21
C ASN A 121 15.06 6.89 -20.57
N GLY A 122 14.94 5.69 -19.98
CA GLY A 122 16.05 4.99 -19.34
C GLY A 122 16.47 5.55 -17.97
N LYS A 123 15.73 6.52 -17.43
CA LYS A 123 16.00 7.11 -16.12
C LYS A 123 14.89 6.77 -15.12
N MET A 124 15.32 6.36 -13.94
CA MET A 124 14.45 6.03 -12.81
C MET A 124 14.12 7.30 -11.99
N TYR A 125 12.86 7.42 -11.62
CA TYR A 125 12.35 8.51 -10.79
C TYR A 125 11.55 7.92 -9.63
N GLU A 126 11.92 8.29 -8.40
CA GLU A 126 11.28 7.81 -7.17
C GLU A 126 10.48 8.92 -6.51
N PHE A 127 9.31 8.56 -5.99
CA PHE A 127 8.39 9.45 -5.30
C PHE A 127 8.01 8.85 -3.96
N TYR A 128 8.01 9.70 -2.94
CA TYR A 128 7.55 9.39 -1.59
C TYR A 128 6.26 10.16 -1.33
N ALA A 129 5.54 9.81 -0.26
CA ALA A 129 4.35 10.57 0.09
C ALA A 129 4.72 12.03 0.40
N GLN A 130 4.01 12.99 -0.22
CA GLN A 130 4.22 14.44 -0.10
C GLN A 130 5.66 14.88 -0.49
N ASP A 131 6.27 14.17 -1.42
CA ASP A 131 7.65 14.46 -1.84
C ASP A 131 7.73 15.79 -2.59
N ILE A 132 8.71 16.62 -2.20
CA ILE A 132 9.01 17.92 -2.82
C ILE A 132 10.45 18.00 -3.33
N ARG A 133 11.23 16.91 -3.22
CA ARG A 133 12.66 16.89 -3.58
C ARG A 133 12.91 16.85 -5.08
N HIS A 134 11.89 16.47 -5.86
CA HIS A 134 12.01 16.43 -7.31
C HIS A 134 12.19 17.86 -7.87
N PRO A 135 13.09 18.10 -8.85
CA PRO A 135 13.30 19.43 -9.42
C PRO A 135 12.05 20.05 -10.05
N GLN A 136 11.15 19.20 -10.57
CA GLN A 136 9.85 19.59 -11.14
C GLN A 136 8.69 19.42 -10.15
N SER A 137 8.94 19.50 -8.84
CA SER A 137 7.91 19.26 -7.83
C SER A 137 6.72 20.20 -8.02
N LYS A 138 6.98 21.48 -8.30
CA LYS A 138 5.92 22.47 -8.55
C LYS A 138 4.96 22.04 -9.66
N GLU A 139 5.49 21.67 -10.82
CA GLU A 139 4.71 21.25 -11.99
C GLU A 139 3.95 19.94 -11.72
N ILE A 140 4.53 19.04 -10.92
CA ILE A 140 3.86 17.80 -10.50
C ILE A 140 2.64 18.11 -9.63
N TYR A 141 2.77 19.03 -8.66
CA TYR A 141 1.64 19.42 -7.80
C TYR A 141 0.57 20.20 -8.57
N GLU A 142 0.95 21.10 -9.48
CA GLU A 142 0.01 21.78 -10.39
C GLU A 142 -0.78 20.76 -11.22
N GLN A 143 -0.11 19.74 -11.77
CA GLN A 143 -0.79 18.66 -12.50
C GLN A 143 -1.71 17.83 -11.59
N LEU A 144 -1.34 17.60 -10.33
CA LEU A 144 -2.20 16.91 -9.36
C LEU A 144 -3.47 17.69 -9.03
N GLU A 145 -3.36 19.01 -8.87
CA GLU A 145 -4.51 19.89 -8.66
C GLU A 145 -5.48 19.83 -9.85
N ILE A 146 -4.96 19.96 -11.07
CA ILE A 146 -5.76 19.83 -12.30
C ILE A 146 -6.49 18.48 -12.35
N LEU A 147 -5.76 17.38 -12.11
CA LEU A 147 -6.36 16.04 -12.10
C LEU A 147 -7.45 15.94 -11.03
N HIS A 148 -7.20 16.43 -9.83
CA HIS A 148 -8.19 16.31 -8.77
C HIS A 148 -9.47 17.07 -9.08
N GLU A 149 -9.38 18.31 -9.56
CA GLU A 149 -10.58 19.06 -9.96
C GLU A 149 -11.40 18.30 -11.02
N GLN A 150 -10.72 17.67 -11.98
CA GLN A 150 -11.37 16.84 -13.00
C GLN A 150 -11.99 15.58 -12.39
N LEU A 151 -11.33 14.94 -11.43
CA LEU A 151 -11.84 13.75 -10.74
C LEU A 151 -13.08 14.08 -9.90
N ILE A 152 -13.09 15.18 -9.15
CA ILE A 152 -14.26 15.64 -8.38
C ILE A 152 -15.45 15.90 -9.31
N LYS A 153 -15.23 16.53 -10.47
CA LYS A 153 -16.28 16.73 -11.49
C LYS A 153 -16.83 15.41 -12.05
N LEU A 154 -16.05 14.32 -12.00
CA LEU A 154 -16.47 12.97 -12.37
C LEU A 154 -17.12 12.19 -11.20
N GLY A 155 -17.33 12.82 -10.04
CA GLY A 155 -17.96 12.22 -8.86
C GLY A 155 -17.01 11.45 -7.95
N TYR A 156 -15.69 11.62 -8.08
CA TYR A 156 -14.73 11.05 -7.14
C TYR A 156 -14.97 11.57 -5.72
N GLN A 157 -14.96 10.66 -4.75
CA GLN A 157 -15.00 10.98 -3.32
C GLN A 157 -13.80 10.31 -2.64
N PRO A 158 -12.94 11.06 -1.93
CA PRO A 158 -11.82 10.47 -1.21
C PRO A 158 -12.26 9.42 -0.20
N ASN A 159 -11.58 8.27 -0.19
CA ASN A 159 -11.87 7.24 0.79
C ASN A 159 -11.14 7.53 2.11
N GLU A 160 -11.84 8.11 3.08
CA GLU A 160 -11.27 8.49 4.37
C GLU A 160 -10.68 7.32 5.18
N SER A 161 -11.02 6.07 4.85
CA SER A 161 -10.43 4.90 5.53
C SER A 161 -8.94 4.71 5.26
N VAL A 162 -8.38 5.38 4.24
CA VAL A 162 -6.93 5.37 3.96
C VAL A 162 -6.15 6.39 4.79
N LEU A 163 -6.85 7.32 5.46
CA LEU A 163 -6.23 8.36 6.27
C LEU A 163 -5.66 7.79 7.55
N THR A 164 -4.49 8.29 7.94
CA THR A 164 -4.13 8.25 9.35
C THR A 164 -4.57 9.59 9.96
N LYS A 165 -5.51 9.59 10.92
CA LYS A 165 -6.07 10.81 11.55
C LYS A 165 -5.03 11.77 12.19
N ASN A 166 -3.75 11.43 12.15
CA ASN A 166 -2.64 12.34 12.49
C ASN A 166 -2.28 13.29 11.33
N GLU A 167 -2.92 13.15 10.18
CA GLU A 167 -2.73 14.01 9.02
C GLU A 167 -3.62 15.25 9.17
N ILE A 168 -2.96 16.37 9.49
CA ILE A 168 -3.57 17.67 9.83
C ILE A 168 -4.49 18.21 8.72
N ASN A 169 -4.32 17.72 7.49
CA ASN A 169 -5.15 18.07 6.34
C ASN A 169 -5.50 16.80 5.55
N VAL A 170 -6.76 16.37 5.71
CA VAL A 170 -7.33 15.14 5.15
C VAL A 170 -7.22 15.08 3.63
N GLU A 171 -7.51 16.17 2.93
CA GLU A 171 -7.41 16.22 1.48
C GLU A 171 -5.94 16.13 1.03
N TRP A 172 -5.06 16.98 1.58
CA TRP A 172 -3.65 17.02 1.19
C TRP A 172 -2.90 15.71 1.40
N SER A 173 -3.26 14.95 2.42
CA SER A 173 -2.60 13.67 2.68
C SER A 173 -2.88 12.61 1.61
N ILE A 174 -4.14 12.51 1.18
CA ILE A 174 -4.56 11.57 0.12
C ILE A 174 -3.99 12.00 -1.24
N TYR A 175 -3.96 13.31 -1.49
CA TYR A 175 -3.37 13.88 -2.69
C TYR A 175 -1.89 13.57 -2.84
N GLY A 176 -1.15 13.62 -1.74
CA GLY A 176 0.30 13.45 -1.73
C GLY A 176 0.77 12.00 -1.82
N HIS A 177 -0.08 11.01 -2.07
CA HIS A 177 0.39 9.63 -2.22
C HIS A 177 1.41 9.49 -3.37
N SER A 178 2.45 8.67 -3.15
CA SER A 178 3.56 8.54 -4.10
C SER A 178 3.11 8.03 -5.48
N GLU A 179 2.06 7.21 -5.54
CA GLU A 179 1.46 6.77 -6.80
C GLU A 179 0.94 7.94 -7.62
N ARG A 180 0.25 8.89 -6.97
CA ARG A 180 -0.35 10.04 -7.64
C ARG A 180 0.73 10.97 -8.17
N LEU A 181 1.76 11.24 -7.36
CA LEU A 181 2.93 12.02 -7.77
C LEU A 181 3.61 11.39 -8.99
N ALA A 182 3.79 10.07 -8.99
CA ALA A 182 4.40 9.36 -10.11
C ALA A 182 3.52 9.40 -11.37
N ILE A 183 2.19 9.28 -11.24
CA ILE A 183 1.25 9.41 -12.37
C ILE A 183 1.30 10.83 -12.94
N ALA A 184 1.19 11.86 -12.08
CA ALA A 184 1.25 13.25 -12.51
C ALA A 184 2.56 13.57 -13.22
N PHE A 185 3.69 13.10 -12.68
CA PHE A 185 5.00 13.23 -13.32
C PHE A 185 5.04 12.58 -14.71
N ASN A 186 4.47 11.37 -14.86
CA ASN A 186 4.38 10.71 -16.16
C ASN A 186 3.53 11.51 -17.16
N LEU A 187 2.42 12.10 -16.73
CA LEU A 187 1.55 12.88 -17.61
C LEU A 187 2.24 14.13 -18.16
N ILE A 188 3.04 14.83 -17.34
CA ILE A 188 3.77 16.03 -17.78
C ILE A 188 5.03 15.67 -18.58
N SER A 189 5.60 14.48 -18.36
CA SER A 189 6.91 14.10 -18.91
C SER A 189 6.81 13.20 -20.14
N THR A 190 5.60 12.77 -20.56
CA THR A 190 5.40 11.88 -21.71
C THR A 190 4.24 12.34 -22.61
N PRO A 191 4.32 12.11 -23.93
CA PRO A 191 3.26 12.49 -24.87
C PRO A 191 1.88 11.90 -24.53
N PRO A 192 0.78 12.56 -24.93
CA PRO A 192 -0.57 12.00 -24.82
C PRO A 192 -0.67 10.60 -25.43
N GLY A 193 -1.37 9.70 -24.74
CA GLY A 193 -1.55 8.31 -25.17
C GLY A 193 -0.41 7.35 -24.76
N THR A 194 0.73 7.84 -24.26
CA THR A 194 1.80 6.98 -23.73
C THR A 194 1.33 6.24 -22.47
N THR A 195 1.52 4.91 -22.46
CA THR A 195 1.26 4.03 -21.31
C THR A 195 2.16 4.39 -20.14
N ILE A 196 1.56 4.47 -18.94
CA ILE A 196 2.26 4.82 -17.71
C ILE A 196 2.65 3.53 -16.98
N TYR A 197 3.93 3.40 -16.60
CA TYR A 197 4.46 2.23 -15.87
C TYR A 197 4.93 2.64 -14.48
N LEU A 198 4.36 2.02 -13.44
CA LEU A 198 4.67 2.32 -12.05
C LEU A 198 5.05 1.05 -11.31
N THR A 199 5.95 1.16 -10.33
CA THR A 199 6.14 0.12 -9.33
C THR A 199 6.12 0.71 -7.92
N LYS A 200 5.42 0.05 -6.99
CA LYS A 200 5.30 0.43 -5.58
C LYS A 200 5.84 -0.70 -4.70
N ASN A 201 6.62 -0.35 -3.67
CA ASN A 201 7.14 -1.31 -2.69
C ASN A 201 6.08 -1.88 -1.74
N LEU A 202 4.95 -1.19 -1.61
CA LEU A 202 3.80 -1.52 -0.78
C LEU A 202 2.61 -1.93 -1.63
N ARG A 203 1.59 -2.52 -1.01
CA ARG A 203 0.28 -2.74 -1.65
C ARG A 203 -0.34 -1.37 -1.98
N MET A 204 -0.94 -1.24 -3.15
CA MET A 204 -1.66 -0.04 -3.52
C MET A 204 -2.87 0.14 -2.59
N CYS A 205 -3.10 1.37 -2.10
CA CYS A 205 -4.26 1.64 -1.27
C CYS A 205 -5.55 1.69 -2.11
N ILE A 206 -6.70 1.50 -1.46
CA ILE A 206 -7.99 1.44 -2.14
C ILE A 206 -8.29 2.72 -2.93
N ASP A 207 -7.87 3.84 -2.37
CA ASP A 207 -8.11 5.16 -2.91
C ASP A 207 -7.20 5.48 -4.13
N CYS A 208 -5.90 5.16 -4.07
CA CYS A 208 -5.01 5.28 -5.23
C CYS A 208 -5.43 4.36 -6.38
N HIS A 209 -6.00 3.19 -6.07
CA HIS A 209 -6.52 2.29 -7.08
C HIS A 209 -7.72 2.90 -7.82
N GLU A 210 -8.68 3.45 -7.08
CA GLU A 210 -9.85 4.13 -7.66
C GLU A 210 -9.42 5.33 -8.51
N VAL A 211 -8.53 6.17 -7.98
CA VAL A 211 -8.01 7.31 -8.73
C VAL A 211 -7.23 6.88 -9.97
N SER A 212 -6.47 5.78 -9.92
CA SER A 212 -5.77 5.26 -11.11
C SER A 212 -6.74 4.83 -12.20
N LYS A 213 -7.86 4.17 -11.87
CA LYS A 213 -8.94 3.86 -12.84
C LYS A 213 -9.49 5.13 -13.48
N LEU A 214 -9.82 6.13 -12.66
CA LEU A 214 -10.40 7.37 -13.14
C LEU A 214 -9.42 8.18 -14.00
N ILE A 215 -8.14 8.25 -13.62
CA ILE A 215 -7.10 8.92 -14.41
C ILE A 215 -6.87 8.19 -15.75
N ALA A 216 -6.82 6.86 -15.75
CA ALA A 216 -6.67 6.09 -16.99
C ALA A 216 -7.78 6.43 -18.00
N ARG A 217 -9.03 6.51 -17.51
CA ARG A 217 -10.19 6.94 -18.30
C ARG A 217 -10.12 8.41 -18.73
N LEU A 218 -9.82 9.31 -17.80
CA LEU A 218 -9.77 10.75 -18.06
C LEU A 218 -8.71 11.12 -19.09
N THR A 219 -7.53 10.52 -18.99
CA THR A 219 -6.36 10.84 -19.83
C THR A 219 -6.28 9.99 -21.08
N GLN A 220 -7.18 9.00 -21.23
CA GLN A 220 -7.16 8.01 -22.31
C GLN A 220 -5.82 7.28 -22.44
N ARG A 221 -5.19 7.00 -21.29
CA ARG A 221 -3.91 6.27 -21.17
C ARG A 221 -4.13 5.00 -20.37
N GLU A 222 -3.37 3.97 -20.72
CA GLU A 222 -3.26 2.78 -19.87
C GLU A 222 -2.28 3.06 -18.73
N ILE A 223 -2.55 2.50 -17.56
CA ILE A 223 -1.62 2.54 -16.43
C ILE A 223 -1.33 1.11 -16.01
N ILE A 224 -0.06 0.71 -16.01
CA ILE A 224 0.41 -0.58 -15.51
C ILE A 224 1.14 -0.30 -14.20
N ALA A 225 0.54 -0.66 -13.08
CA ALA A 225 1.12 -0.47 -11.76
C ALA A 225 1.41 -1.82 -11.11
N ARG A 226 2.69 -2.10 -10.85
CA ARG A 226 3.10 -3.24 -10.03
C ARG A 226 3.16 -2.80 -8.57
N ASP A 227 2.40 -3.43 -7.70
CA ASP A 227 2.52 -3.24 -6.26
C ASP A 227 3.21 -4.46 -5.61
N LYS A 228 3.27 -4.49 -4.28
CA LYS A 228 3.90 -5.60 -3.53
C LYS A 228 3.26 -6.97 -3.80
N LEU A 229 1.96 -7.00 -4.10
CA LEU A 229 1.18 -8.24 -4.20
C LEU A 229 0.90 -8.65 -5.64
N ARG A 230 0.71 -7.70 -6.56
CA ARG A 230 0.26 -7.99 -7.93
C ARG A 230 0.56 -6.85 -8.91
N ILE A 231 0.20 -7.09 -10.16
CA ILE A 231 0.19 -6.09 -11.21
C ILE A 231 -1.27 -5.69 -11.45
N HIS A 232 -1.51 -4.39 -11.49
CA HIS A 232 -2.75 -3.74 -11.85
C HIS A 232 -2.61 -3.19 -13.26
N TYR A 233 -3.48 -3.60 -14.16
CA TYR A 233 -3.60 -3.00 -15.49
C TYR A 233 -4.90 -2.20 -15.52
N PHE A 234 -4.75 -0.87 -15.48
CA PHE A 234 -5.85 0.08 -15.58
C PHE A 234 -6.07 0.44 -17.04
N THR A 235 -7.25 0.13 -17.53
CA THR A 235 -7.65 0.31 -18.93
C THR A 235 -8.23 1.70 -19.16
N LYS A 236 -8.27 2.12 -20.43
CA LYS A 236 -8.77 3.44 -20.87
C LYS A 236 -10.27 3.66 -20.63
N ASP A 237 -11.01 2.61 -20.30
CA ASP A 237 -12.42 2.67 -19.89
C ASP A 237 -12.60 2.71 -18.36
N GLY A 238 -11.51 2.76 -17.60
CA GLY A 238 -11.52 2.93 -16.15
C GLY A 238 -11.81 1.64 -15.39
N ARG A 239 -11.39 0.48 -15.93
CA ARG A 239 -11.41 -0.81 -15.23
C ARG A 239 -9.99 -1.18 -14.81
N CYS A 240 -9.89 -2.08 -13.83
CA CYS A 240 -8.61 -2.69 -13.46
C CYS A 240 -8.68 -4.21 -13.66
N SER A 241 -7.58 -4.81 -14.11
CA SER A 241 -7.44 -6.26 -14.26
C SER A 241 -7.63 -7.07 -12.97
N CYS A 242 -7.67 -6.43 -11.80
CA CYS A 242 -7.92 -7.10 -10.53
C CYS A 242 -9.41 -7.20 -10.17
N ASP A 243 -10.30 -6.61 -10.97
CA ASP A 243 -11.76 -6.57 -10.74
C ASP A 243 -12.14 -6.08 -9.33
N ASP A 244 -11.40 -5.08 -8.84
CA ASP A 244 -11.51 -4.51 -7.49
C ASP A 244 -11.27 -5.53 -6.33
N HIS A 245 -10.75 -6.73 -6.63
CA HIS A 245 -10.40 -7.76 -5.67
C HIS A 245 -8.91 -7.75 -5.26
N PHE A 246 -8.33 -6.57 -5.00
CA PHE A 246 -6.90 -6.38 -4.67
C PHE A 246 -6.63 -6.02 -3.23
#